data_AF-A0A2J7RM75-F1
#
_entry.id   AF-A0A2J7RM75-F1
#
_cell.length_a   1.000
_cell.length_b   1.000
_cell.length_c   1.000
_cell.angle_alpha   90.00
_cell.angle_beta   90.00
_cell.angle_gamma   90.00
#
_symmetry.space_group_name_H-M   'P 1'
#
loop_
_entity.id
_entity.type
_entity.pdbx_description
1 polymer ?
#
loop_
_entity_poly.entity_id
_entity_poly.type
_entity_poly.pdbx_seq_one_letter_code
_entity_poly.pdbx_strand_id
1 'polypeptide(L)'
;MCMKSRVWSSSDPVALEVKEHMQQVLLLLGDVLESHRSGDVNEDANKLTYLQLLALTRKLLVAIVPVSIADSILHRKLKSALSRSLLDLSVITLFPTLHADILQYVKEFHMDLSVKYESTMAICASMKAAVRFLKNYDKLERELVSLDESNRKVVTGVILKLLAHSEPHVKLEMYGCCHKYVVAILGVQQVPRTSADSLRQLDFLFDTAVLIEIISHGAASLEKKIQLYSEEMLIHLLKGKFLLPEPIWRRFLECLIPALPLLQCYADQTTSLGRAIVKIFDPGTGHSIHLPSSEVRKTWLDIME
;
A
#
# COMPACT_ATOMS: atom_id res chain seq x y z
N MET A 1 25.73 4.46 -46.12
CA MET A 1 24.61 3.51 -46.28
C MET A 1 23.75 3.58 -45.03
N CYS A 2 22.46 3.93 -45.14
CA CYS A 2 21.55 3.90 -43.99
C CYS A 2 20.94 2.50 -43.88
N MET A 3 21.45 1.68 -42.96
CA MET A 3 20.82 0.40 -42.62
C MET A 3 19.40 0.65 -42.13
N LYS A 4 18.44 -0.05 -42.73
CA LYS A 4 17.03 -0.01 -42.32
C LYS A 4 16.70 -1.31 -41.58
N SER A 5 15.65 -1.29 -40.76
CA SER A 5 15.16 -2.46 -40.00
C SER A 5 14.95 -3.73 -40.82
N ARG A 6 14.69 -3.61 -42.13
CA ARG A 6 14.55 -4.73 -43.08
C ARG A 6 15.80 -5.59 -43.24
N VAL A 7 16.97 -5.11 -42.82
CA VAL A 7 18.22 -5.90 -42.86
C VAL A 7 18.07 -7.17 -42.01
N TRP A 8 17.39 -7.09 -40.86
CA TRP A 8 17.20 -8.24 -39.95
C TRP A 8 16.40 -9.39 -40.55
N SER A 9 15.51 -9.11 -41.51
CA SER A 9 14.72 -10.11 -42.24
C SER A 9 15.35 -10.61 -43.53
N SER A 10 16.46 -10.01 -44.00
CA SER A 10 17.11 -10.40 -45.25
C SER A 10 18.03 -11.61 -45.07
N SER A 11 18.06 -12.51 -46.06
CA SER A 11 18.93 -13.70 -46.10
C SER A 11 20.08 -13.58 -47.11
N ASP A 12 20.27 -12.40 -47.71
CA ASP A 12 21.37 -12.10 -48.62
C ASP A 12 22.73 -12.21 -47.89
N PRO A 13 23.78 -12.83 -48.48
CA PRO A 13 25.11 -12.92 -47.87
C PRO A 13 25.65 -11.59 -47.35
N VAL A 14 25.45 -10.49 -48.08
CA VAL A 14 25.88 -9.16 -47.62
C VAL A 14 25.09 -8.72 -46.38
N ALA A 15 23.79 -9.01 -46.34
CA ALA A 15 22.96 -8.72 -45.19
C ALA A 15 23.35 -9.56 -43.96
N LEU A 16 23.79 -10.81 -44.17
CA LEU A 16 24.25 -11.70 -43.11
C LEU A 16 25.55 -11.17 -42.48
N GLU A 17 26.53 -10.80 -43.30
CA GLU A 17 27.79 -10.19 -42.86
C GLU A 17 27.52 -8.89 -42.07
N VAL A 18 26.60 -8.05 -42.56
CA VAL A 18 26.22 -6.81 -41.88
C VAL A 18 25.54 -7.08 -40.52
N LYS A 19 24.74 -8.15 -40.40
CA LYS A 19 24.12 -8.53 -39.11
C LYS A 19 25.19 -8.93 -38.10
N GLU A 20 26.16 -9.75 -38.49
CA GLU A 20 27.24 -10.20 -37.61
C GLU A 20 28.06 -9.01 -37.08
N HIS A 21 28.52 -8.13 -37.97
CA HIS A 21 29.25 -6.92 -37.59
C HIS A 21 28.40 -6.02 -36.68
N MET A 22 27.10 -5.85 -36.97
CA MET A 22 26.21 -5.04 -36.13
C MET A 22 26.01 -5.66 -34.74
N GLN A 23 25.86 -6.99 -34.65
CA GLN A 23 25.77 -7.68 -33.36
C GLN A 23 27.05 -7.50 -32.54
N GLN A 24 28.22 -7.51 -33.19
CA GLN A 24 29.49 -7.23 -32.51
C GLN A 24 29.57 -5.78 -32.02
N VAL A 25 29.11 -4.81 -32.80
CA VAL A 25 29.00 -3.40 -32.35
C VAL A 25 28.06 -3.27 -31.15
N LEU A 26 26.90 -3.92 -31.17
CA LEU A 26 25.93 -3.90 -30.06
C LEU A 26 26.49 -4.57 -28.79
N LEU A 27 27.28 -5.64 -28.94
CA LEU A 27 28.02 -6.26 -27.83
C LEU A 27 29.00 -5.27 -27.19
N LEU A 28 29.86 -4.64 -28.01
CA LEU A 28 30.88 -3.69 -27.55
C LEU A 28 30.24 -2.46 -26.91
N LEU A 29 29.12 -1.96 -27.45
CA LEU A 29 28.36 -0.88 -26.85
C LEU A 29 27.88 -1.23 -25.43
N GLY A 30 27.43 -2.46 -25.22
CA GLY A 30 27.05 -2.93 -23.88
C GLY A 30 28.22 -2.91 -22.90
N ASP A 31 29.41 -3.34 -23.33
CA ASP A 31 30.62 -3.31 -22.51
C ASP A 31 31.06 -1.89 -22.14
N VAL A 32 31.07 -0.99 -23.13
CA VAL A 32 31.47 0.42 -22.91
C VAL A 32 30.48 1.17 -22.03
N LEU A 33 29.17 0.90 -22.17
CA LEU A 33 28.16 1.49 -21.29
C LEU A 33 28.32 1.05 -19.84
N GLU A 34 28.67 -0.22 -19.60
CA GLU A 34 28.86 -0.71 -18.23
C GLU A 34 30.16 -0.16 -17.62
N SER A 35 31.24 -0.07 -18.41
CA SER A 35 32.54 0.43 -17.90
C SER A 35 32.49 1.90 -17.47
N HIS A 36 31.78 2.76 -18.21
CA HIS A 36 31.63 4.17 -17.86
C HIS A 36 30.58 4.40 -16.75
N ARG A 37 29.76 3.40 -16.45
CA ARG A 37 28.79 3.43 -15.36
C ARG A 37 29.41 3.05 -14.01
N SER A 38 30.32 2.08 -13.98
CA SER A 38 30.95 1.54 -12.75
C SER A 38 32.14 2.37 -12.25
N GLY A 39 32.03 3.70 -12.31
CA GLY A 39 33.15 4.64 -12.31
C GLY A 39 34.32 4.33 -11.36
N ASP A 40 35.53 4.46 -11.90
CA ASP A 40 36.75 4.62 -11.13
C ASP A 40 37.45 5.93 -11.56
N VAL A 41 37.94 6.67 -10.57
CA VAL A 41 38.84 7.85 -10.64
C VAL A 41 38.30 9.19 -11.20
N ASN A 42 37.24 9.28 -12.03
CA ASN A 42 36.72 10.57 -12.53
C ASN A 42 35.18 10.61 -12.73
N GLU A 43 34.42 10.72 -11.64
CA GLU A 43 32.96 10.47 -11.61
C GLU A 43 32.14 11.36 -12.58
N ASP A 44 32.39 12.67 -12.65
CA ASP A 44 31.56 13.59 -13.45
C ASP A 44 31.76 13.45 -14.96
N ALA A 45 33.02 13.37 -15.41
CA ALA A 45 33.34 13.18 -16.83
C ALA A 45 32.86 11.81 -17.33
N ASN A 46 33.00 10.77 -16.50
CA ASN A 46 32.51 9.42 -16.81
C ASN A 46 30.98 9.40 -16.87
N LYS A 47 30.27 10.14 -16.00
CA LYS A 47 28.81 10.23 -16.01
C LYS A 47 28.29 10.95 -17.25
N LEU A 48 28.88 12.08 -17.64
CA LEU A 48 28.49 12.79 -18.86
C LEU A 48 28.69 11.91 -20.11
N THR A 49 29.85 11.25 -20.18
CA THR A 49 30.19 10.34 -21.28
C THR A 49 29.22 9.16 -21.33
N TYR A 50 28.90 8.57 -20.17
CA TYR A 50 27.88 7.52 -20.06
C TYR A 50 26.51 7.96 -20.58
N LEU A 51 26.03 9.14 -20.19
CA LEU A 51 24.74 9.66 -20.64
C LEU A 51 24.72 9.93 -22.15
N GLN A 52 25.82 10.48 -22.69
CA GLN A 52 25.97 10.69 -24.13
C GLN A 52 25.99 9.37 -24.90
N LEU A 53 26.75 8.39 -24.43
CA LEU A 53 26.79 7.04 -24.99
C LEU A 53 25.40 6.41 -24.97
N LEU A 54 24.69 6.50 -23.85
CA LEU A 54 23.33 5.96 -23.71
C LEU A 54 22.35 6.62 -24.70
N ALA A 55 22.46 7.92 -24.91
CA ALA A 55 21.66 8.64 -25.90
C ALA A 55 21.97 8.22 -27.34
N LEU A 56 23.25 7.99 -27.66
CA LEU A 56 23.67 7.46 -28.96
C LEU A 56 23.18 6.03 -29.17
N THR A 57 23.30 5.17 -28.15
CA THR A 57 22.76 3.81 -28.17
C THR A 57 21.26 3.82 -28.40
N ARG A 58 20.49 4.69 -27.72
CA ARG A 58 19.06 4.86 -27.98
C ARG A 58 18.79 5.24 -29.44
N LYS A 59 19.51 6.21 -30.00
CA LYS A 59 19.34 6.63 -31.40
C LYS A 59 19.63 5.48 -32.38
N LEU A 60 20.68 4.71 -32.13
CA LEU A 60 21.06 3.55 -32.94
C LEU A 60 19.97 2.46 -32.89
N LEU A 61 19.51 2.10 -31.69
CA LEU A 61 18.49 1.08 -31.48
C LEU A 61 17.19 1.44 -32.20
N VAL A 62 16.68 2.66 -31.96
CA VAL A 62 15.43 3.13 -32.59
C VAL A 62 15.53 3.18 -34.12
N ALA A 63 16.71 3.47 -34.67
CA ALA A 63 16.92 3.52 -36.12
C ALA A 63 17.01 2.14 -36.77
N ILE A 64 17.63 1.16 -36.11
CA ILE A 64 18.06 -0.09 -36.76
C ILE A 64 17.31 -1.31 -36.24
N VAL A 65 16.99 -1.39 -34.95
CA VAL A 65 16.46 -2.59 -34.30
C VAL A 65 14.98 -2.37 -33.93
N PRO A 66 14.02 -3.02 -34.61
CA PRO A 66 12.63 -2.99 -34.18
C PRO A 66 12.47 -3.61 -32.79
N VAL A 67 11.62 -2.98 -31.97
CA VAL A 67 11.35 -3.40 -30.58
C VAL A 67 10.89 -4.88 -30.52
N SER A 68 10.00 -5.30 -31.42
CA SER A 68 9.40 -6.65 -31.45
C SER A 68 10.39 -7.81 -31.68
N ILE A 69 11.60 -7.53 -32.17
CA ILE A 69 12.64 -8.54 -32.40
C ILE A 69 13.92 -8.23 -31.59
N ALA A 70 13.85 -7.29 -30.66
CA ALA A 70 15.00 -6.86 -29.88
C ALA A 70 15.57 -7.99 -29.00
N ASP A 71 14.72 -8.87 -28.48
CA ASP A 71 15.18 -9.97 -27.63
C ASP A 71 16.10 -10.95 -28.38
N SER A 72 15.83 -11.26 -29.65
CA SER A 72 16.67 -12.17 -30.42
C SER A 72 17.96 -11.54 -30.96
N ILE A 73 17.97 -10.22 -31.15
CA ILE A 73 19.09 -9.49 -31.76
C ILE A 73 20.08 -8.99 -30.70
N LEU A 74 19.58 -8.43 -29.61
CA LEU A 74 20.43 -7.71 -28.66
C LEU A 74 21.26 -8.67 -27.81
N HIS A 75 22.55 -8.39 -27.70
CA HIS A 75 23.43 -9.17 -26.85
C HIS A 75 23.08 -8.99 -25.36
N ARG A 76 23.26 -10.04 -24.53
CA ARG A 76 22.96 -10.05 -23.08
C ARG A 76 23.60 -8.88 -22.32
N LYS A 77 24.83 -8.51 -22.69
CA LYS A 77 25.54 -7.38 -22.08
C LYS A 77 24.81 -6.05 -22.28
N LEU A 78 24.37 -5.78 -23.51
CA LEU A 78 23.61 -4.57 -23.82
C LEU A 78 22.24 -4.58 -23.15
N LYS A 79 21.51 -5.71 -23.18
CA LYS A 79 20.24 -5.86 -22.44
C LYS A 79 20.40 -5.51 -20.95
N SER A 80 21.48 -5.99 -20.34
CA SER A 80 21.80 -5.71 -18.93
C SER A 80 22.10 -4.23 -18.70
N ALA A 81 22.93 -3.60 -19.54
CA ALA A 81 23.26 -2.18 -19.45
C ALA A 81 22.01 -1.28 -19.60
N LEU A 82 21.13 -1.60 -20.56
CA LEU A 82 19.86 -0.90 -20.75
C LEU A 82 18.93 -1.06 -19.54
N SER A 83 18.78 -2.28 -19.02
CA SER A 83 17.96 -2.55 -17.83
C SER A 83 18.45 -1.75 -16.61
N ARG A 84 19.78 -1.68 -16.44
CA ARG A 84 20.42 -0.89 -15.38
C ARG A 84 20.21 0.61 -15.54
N SER A 85 20.19 1.11 -16.77
CA SER A 85 19.97 2.53 -17.06
C SER A 85 18.57 3.01 -16.66
N LEU A 86 17.57 2.12 -16.64
CA LEU A 86 16.21 2.47 -16.22
C LEU A 86 16.09 2.85 -14.75
N LEU A 87 17.04 2.43 -13.92
CA LEU A 87 17.11 2.75 -12.48
C LEU A 87 18.01 3.97 -12.21
N ASP A 88 18.61 4.56 -13.24
CA ASP A 88 19.45 5.75 -13.09
C ASP A 88 18.59 7.00 -12.92
N LEU A 89 18.66 7.62 -11.74
CA LEU A 89 17.86 8.80 -11.40
C LEU A 89 18.11 9.96 -12.36
N SER A 90 19.34 10.13 -12.85
CA SER A 90 19.67 11.21 -13.81
C SER A 90 18.94 10.99 -15.14
N VAL A 91 18.85 9.75 -15.59
CA VAL A 91 18.14 9.39 -16.83
C VAL A 91 16.64 9.60 -16.67
N ILE A 92 16.05 9.15 -15.56
CA ILE A 92 14.61 9.28 -15.28
C ILE A 92 14.19 10.76 -15.22
N THR A 93 15.00 11.61 -14.59
CA THR A 93 14.63 13.01 -14.31
C THR A 93 14.96 13.96 -15.46
N LEU A 94 16.15 13.82 -16.07
CA LEU A 94 16.63 14.77 -17.08
C LEU A 94 16.25 14.36 -18.51
N PHE A 95 16.06 13.06 -18.77
CA PHE A 95 15.86 12.53 -20.12
C PHE A 95 14.67 11.56 -20.21
N PRO A 96 13.43 12.03 -19.92
CA PRO A 96 12.25 11.16 -19.84
C PRO A 96 11.91 10.47 -21.18
N THR A 97 12.19 11.10 -22.32
CA THR A 97 11.98 10.49 -23.64
C THR A 97 12.95 9.34 -23.88
N LEU A 98 14.22 9.54 -23.57
CA LEU A 98 15.26 8.51 -23.64
C LEU A 98 14.92 7.33 -22.73
N HIS A 99 14.47 7.62 -21.50
CA HIS A 99 14.03 6.60 -20.54
C HIS A 99 12.85 5.79 -21.10
N ALA A 100 11.82 6.46 -21.63
CA ALA A 100 10.63 5.81 -22.18
C ALA A 100 10.95 4.90 -23.37
N ASP A 101 11.84 5.32 -24.28
CA ASP A 101 12.26 4.49 -25.41
C ASP A 101 13.02 3.25 -24.95
N ILE A 102 13.99 3.41 -24.03
CA ILE A 102 14.73 2.28 -23.47
C ILE A 102 13.79 1.32 -22.74
N LEU A 103 12.79 1.84 -22.01
CA LEU A 103 11.80 1.03 -21.31
C LEU A 103 11.00 0.15 -22.27
N GLN A 104 10.66 0.64 -23.47
CA GLN A 104 9.99 -0.20 -24.48
C GLN A 104 10.84 -1.40 -24.87
N TYR A 105 12.15 -1.20 -25.12
CA TYR A 105 13.06 -2.30 -25.42
C TYR A 105 13.20 -3.27 -24.25
N VAL A 106 13.38 -2.78 -23.02
CA VAL A 106 13.57 -3.64 -21.83
C VAL A 106 12.33 -4.46 -21.50
N LYS A 107 11.13 -3.99 -21.83
CA LYS A 107 9.90 -4.78 -21.65
C LYS A 107 9.84 -6.01 -22.55
N GLU A 108 10.47 -5.97 -23.72
CA GLU A 108 10.48 -7.10 -24.66
C GLU A 108 11.44 -8.21 -24.23
N PHE A 109 12.45 -7.91 -23.41
CA PHE A 109 13.39 -8.91 -22.92
C PHE A 109 13.28 -9.12 -21.40
N HIS A 110 12.88 -10.31 -20.98
CA HIS A 110 12.69 -10.67 -19.58
C HIS A 110 14.03 -10.84 -18.85
N MET A 111 14.58 -9.75 -18.32
CA MET A 111 15.78 -9.73 -17.47
C MET A 111 15.40 -9.55 -15.99
N ASP A 112 16.13 -10.15 -15.06
CA ASP A 112 15.87 -10.01 -13.61
C ASP A 112 15.75 -8.56 -13.12
N LEU A 113 16.46 -7.63 -13.77
CA LEU A 113 16.40 -6.22 -13.43
C LEU A 113 15.11 -5.51 -13.86
N SER A 114 14.35 -6.05 -14.83
CA SER A 114 13.06 -5.47 -15.21
C SER A 114 12.03 -5.65 -14.09
N VAL A 115 12.03 -6.82 -13.43
CA VAL A 115 11.20 -7.10 -12.25
C VAL A 115 11.58 -6.16 -11.09
N LYS A 116 12.88 -5.92 -10.88
CA LYS A 116 13.35 -4.94 -9.89
C LYS A 116 12.90 -3.52 -10.23
N TYR A 117 12.88 -3.14 -11.51
CA TYR A 117 12.38 -1.84 -11.96
C TYR A 117 10.89 -1.66 -11.62
N GLU A 118 10.04 -2.62 -11.97
CA GLU A 118 8.60 -2.56 -11.65
C GLU A 118 8.36 -2.44 -10.14
N SER A 119 9.09 -3.24 -9.35
CA SER A 119 9.01 -3.21 -7.89
C SER A 119 9.46 -1.86 -7.33
N THR A 120 10.55 -1.30 -7.85
CA THR A 120 11.06 0.04 -7.45
C THR A 120 10.04 1.12 -7.78
N MET A 121 9.44 1.07 -8.97
CA MET A 121 8.41 2.03 -9.38
C MET A 121 7.14 1.94 -8.52
N ALA A 122 6.74 0.73 -8.12
CA ALA A 122 5.62 0.51 -7.21
C ALA A 122 5.90 1.14 -5.83
N ILE A 123 7.12 0.99 -5.29
CA ILE A 123 7.55 1.64 -4.05
C ILE A 123 7.54 3.17 -4.19
N CYS A 124 8.09 3.71 -5.29
CA CYS A 124 8.04 5.15 -5.53
C CYS A 124 6.60 5.68 -5.63
N ALA A 125 5.69 4.92 -6.24
CA ALA A 125 4.28 5.27 -6.34
C ALA A 125 3.60 5.24 -4.95
N SER A 126 3.86 4.21 -4.14
CA SER A 126 3.30 4.11 -2.78
C SER A 126 3.82 5.22 -1.88
N MET A 127 5.12 5.53 -1.93
CA MET A 127 5.71 6.65 -1.19
C MET A 127 5.12 8.00 -1.64
N LYS A 128 4.95 8.23 -2.95
CA LYS A 128 4.27 9.44 -3.46
C LYS A 128 2.83 9.52 -2.97
N ALA A 129 2.11 8.40 -2.93
CA ALA A 129 0.76 8.36 -2.39
C ALA A 129 0.75 8.66 -0.88
N ALA A 130 1.66 8.07 -0.10
CA ALA A 130 1.80 8.32 1.33
C ALA A 130 2.12 9.79 1.62
N VAL A 131 3.04 10.40 0.88
CA VAL A 131 3.34 11.84 1.00
C VAL A 131 2.13 12.70 0.65
N ARG A 132 1.37 12.35 -0.39
CA ARG A 132 0.13 13.08 -0.73
C ARG A 132 -0.94 12.93 0.36
N PHE A 133 -1.05 11.74 0.95
CA PHE A 133 -1.93 11.48 2.09
C PHE A 133 -1.52 12.34 3.29
N LEU A 134 -0.26 12.27 3.70
CA LEU A 134 0.30 13.07 4.81
C LEU A 134 0.22 14.57 4.57
N LYS A 135 0.20 15.04 3.32
CA LYS A 135 0.00 16.47 3.00
C LYS A 135 -1.45 16.93 3.06
N ASN A 136 -2.42 16.03 2.98
CA ASN A 136 -3.84 16.36 2.88
C ASN A 136 -4.69 15.70 3.99
N TYR A 137 -4.07 15.20 5.05
CA TYR A 137 -4.81 14.49 6.11
C TYR A 137 -5.88 15.38 6.78
N ASP A 138 -5.61 16.68 6.98
CA ASP A 138 -6.58 17.66 7.52
C ASP A 138 -7.80 17.90 6.59
N LYS A 139 -7.66 17.60 5.29
CA LYS A 139 -8.78 17.68 4.34
C LYS A 139 -9.60 16.39 4.33
N LEU A 140 -8.93 15.25 4.55
CA LEU A 140 -9.58 13.94 4.67
C LEU A 140 -10.56 13.92 5.85
N GLU A 141 -10.21 14.56 6.96
CA GLU A 141 -11.07 14.71 8.15
C GLU A 141 -12.41 15.40 7.82
N ARG A 142 -12.41 16.31 6.83
CA ARG A 142 -13.61 17.00 6.35
C ARG A 142 -14.33 16.24 5.23
N GLU A 143 -13.60 15.59 4.33
CA GLU A 143 -14.19 14.84 3.20
C GLU A 143 -14.82 13.50 3.62
N LEU A 144 -14.38 12.89 4.72
CA LEU A 144 -15.01 11.70 5.32
C LEU A 144 -16.51 11.89 5.58
N VAL A 145 -16.97 13.13 5.77
CA VAL A 145 -18.38 13.49 6.01
C VAL A 145 -19.24 13.42 4.73
N SER A 146 -18.64 13.61 3.55
CA SER A 146 -19.37 13.74 2.28
C SER A 146 -19.33 12.50 1.38
N LEU A 147 -18.77 11.38 1.84
CA LEU A 147 -18.55 10.20 1.00
C LEU A 147 -19.84 9.40 0.77
N ASP A 148 -20.11 9.07 -0.50
CA ASP A 148 -21.11 8.07 -0.87
C ASP A 148 -20.74 6.65 -0.37
N GLU A 149 -21.68 5.70 -0.49
CA GLU A 149 -21.51 4.35 0.03
C GLU A 149 -20.36 3.55 -0.61
N SER A 150 -20.09 3.79 -1.89
CA SER A 150 -19.00 3.13 -2.62
C SER A 150 -17.66 3.59 -2.08
N ASN A 151 -17.49 4.90 -1.91
CA ASN A 151 -16.27 5.51 -1.39
C ASN A 151 -16.01 5.13 0.07
N ARG A 152 -17.06 4.97 0.89
CA ARG A 152 -16.91 4.48 2.28
C ARG A 152 -16.26 3.11 2.34
N LYS A 153 -16.68 2.15 1.51
CA LYS A 153 -16.08 0.80 1.48
C LYS A 153 -14.59 0.84 1.11
N VAL A 154 -14.22 1.69 0.14
CA VAL A 154 -12.82 1.88 -0.25
C VAL A 154 -12.00 2.45 0.91
N VAL A 155 -12.52 3.49 1.57
CA VAL A 155 -11.86 4.11 2.72
C VAL A 155 -11.69 3.14 3.88
N THR A 156 -12.73 2.38 4.25
CA THR A 156 -12.64 1.32 5.26
C THR A 156 -11.56 0.30 4.91
N GLY A 157 -11.48 -0.12 3.64
CA GLY A 157 -10.44 -1.03 3.17
C GLY A 157 -9.02 -0.46 3.26
N VAL A 158 -8.85 0.85 3.03
CA VAL A 158 -7.56 1.53 3.22
C VAL A 158 -7.20 1.60 4.71
N ILE A 159 -8.14 1.99 5.56
CA ILE A 159 -7.93 2.06 7.02
C ILE A 159 -7.53 0.70 7.57
N LEU A 160 -8.23 -0.37 7.19
CA LEU A 160 -7.90 -1.73 7.59
C LEU A 160 -6.47 -2.11 7.20
N LYS A 161 -6.06 -1.81 5.96
CA LYS A 161 -4.69 -2.07 5.48
C LYS A 161 -3.64 -1.28 6.25
N LEU A 162 -3.96 -0.06 6.71
CA LEU A 162 -3.05 0.76 7.50
C LEU A 162 -2.95 0.25 8.95
N LEU A 163 -4.04 -0.21 9.55
CA LEU A 163 -4.04 -0.86 10.88
C LEU A 163 -3.25 -2.17 10.87
N ALA A 164 -3.43 -2.99 9.83
CA ALA A 164 -2.74 -4.27 9.64
C ALA A 164 -1.35 -4.15 8.96
N HIS A 165 -0.82 -2.93 8.78
CA HIS A 165 0.37 -2.69 7.97
C HIS A 165 1.64 -3.30 8.57
N SER A 166 2.54 -3.93 7.80
CA SER A 166 3.74 -4.60 8.36
C SER A 166 4.69 -3.69 9.14
N GLU A 167 4.79 -2.42 8.75
CA GLU A 167 5.65 -1.41 9.41
C GLU A 167 5.08 -0.93 10.76
N PRO A 168 5.79 -1.11 11.90
CA PRO A 168 5.30 -0.76 13.24
C PRO A 168 4.93 0.71 13.43
N HIS A 169 5.70 1.63 12.83
CA HIS A 169 5.42 3.07 12.92
C HIS A 169 4.10 3.46 12.24
N VAL A 170 3.77 2.81 11.12
CA VAL A 170 2.51 3.05 10.41
C VAL A 170 1.33 2.54 11.22
N LYS A 171 1.44 1.34 11.82
CA LYS A 171 0.41 0.84 12.74
C LYS A 171 0.20 1.81 13.89
N LEU A 172 1.27 2.17 14.59
CA LEU A 172 1.19 3.03 15.77
C LEU A 172 0.48 4.36 15.48
N GLU A 173 0.82 5.00 14.36
CA GLU A 173 0.17 6.25 13.95
C GLU A 173 -1.28 6.03 13.58
N MET A 174 -1.60 4.96 12.83
CA MET A 174 -2.97 4.67 12.42
C MET A 174 -3.87 4.35 13.62
N TYR A 175 -3.42 3.51 14.55
CA TYR A 175 -4.14 3.23 15.80
C TYR A 175 -4.31 4.51 16.63
N GLY A 176 -3.28 5.36 16.71
CA GLY A 176 -3.35 6.65 17.39
C GLY A 176 -4.37 7.61 16.77
N CYS A 177 -4.43 7.69 15.44
CA CYS A 177 -5.41 8.48 14.72
C CYS A 177 -6.84 7.98 14.94
N CYS A 178 -7.08 6.67 14.77
CA CYS A 178 -8.38 6.07 15.05
C CYS A 178 -8.82 6.32 16.50
N HIS A 179 -7.92 6.16 17.46
CA HIS A 179 -8.19 6.40 18.87
C HIS A 179 -8.58 7.85 19.16
N LYS A 180 -7.79 8.81 18.69
CA LYS A 180 -8.10 10.25 18.82
C LYS A 180 -9.50 10.55 18.28
N TYR A 181 -9.85 9.95 17.16
CA TYR A 181 -11.13 10.16 16.49
C TYR A 181 -12.31 9.58 17.28
N VAL A 182 -12.19 8.33 17.76
CA VAL A 182 -13.19 7.69 18.61
C VAL A 182 -13.41 8.48 19.90
N VAL A 183 -12.33 8.90 20.56
CA VAL A 183 -12.43 9.70 21.79
C VAL A 183 -13.02 11.09 21.51
N ALA A 184 -12.70 11.70 20.38
CA ALA A 184 -13.28 12.99 20.00
C ALA A 184 -14.80 12.93 19.78
N ILE A 185 -15.33 11.79 19.33
CA ILE A 185 -16.77 11.62 19.01
C ILE A 185 -17.56 11.01 20.19
N LEU A 186 -16.99 10.01 20.89
CA LEU A 186 -17.65 9.22 21.94
C LEU A 186 -17.10 9.47 23.35
N GLY A 187 -16.13 10.37 23.51
CA GLY A 187 -15.55 10.72 24.80
C GLY A 187 -16.56 11.39 25.74
N VAL A 188 -16.33 11.22 27.05
CA VAL A 188 -17.23 11.62 28.15
C VAL A 188 -17.63 13.12 28.13
N GLN A 189 -16.84 13.98 27.48
CA GLN A 189 -17.09 15.42 27.41
C GLN A 189 -18.02 15.86 26.25
N GLN A 190 -18.46 14.95 25.37
CA GLN A 190 -19.12 15.32 24.10
C GLN A 190 -20.63 14.99 24.05
N VAL A 191 -21.19 14.44 25.12
CA VAL A 191 -22.58 13.96 25.23
C VAL A 191 -23.67 14.97 24.76
N PRO A 192 -23.51 16.31 24.86
CA PRO A 192 -24.51 17.25 24.36
C PRO A 192 -24.33 17.70 22.89
N ARG A 193 -23.28 17.28 22.17
CA ARG A 193 -22.85 17.92 20.89
C ARG A 193 -22.69 16.99 19.69
N THR A 194 -22.97 15.69 19.83
CA THR A 194 -22.72 14.74 18.74
C THR A 194 -23.74 14.89 17.61
N SER A 195 -23.34 15.56 16.52
CA SER A 195 -24.17 15.69 15.32
C SER A 195 -24.30 14.35 14.60
N ALA A 196 -25.37 14.16 13.82
CA ALA A 196 -25.54 12.97 12.99
C ALA A 196 -24.36 12.77 12.01
N ASP A 197 -23.74 13.86 11.55
CA ASP A 197 -22.58 13.82 10.67
C ASP A 197 -21.32 13.33 11.39
N SER A 198 -21.10 13.72 12.65
CA SER A 198 -19.99 13.21 13.47
C SER A 198 -20.11 11.69 13.69
N LEU A 199 -21.33 11.17 13.85
CA LEU A 199 -21.56 9.73 14.01
C LEU A 199 -21.30 8.94 12.73
N ARG A 200 -21.59 9.51 11.56
CA ARG A 200 -21.27 8.89 10.26
C ARG A 200 -19.78 8.68 10.06
N GLN A 201 -18.96 9.52 10.68
CA GLN A 201 -17.51 9.36 10.59
C GLN A 201 -16.99 8.10 11.32
N LEU A 202 -17.80 7.47 12.18
CA LEU A 202 -17.50 6.18 12.80
C LEU A 202 -17.87 4.98 11.94
N ASP A 203 -18.44 5.18 10.74
CA ASP A 203 -18.92 4.09 9.87
C ASP A 203 -17.84 3.05 9.55
N PHE A 204 -16.57 3.44 9.48
CA PHE A 204 -15.46 2.51 9.22
C PHE A 204 -15.22 1.52 10.37
N LEU A 205 -15.61 1.87 11.60
CA LEU A 205 -15.54 0.99 12.78
C LEU A 205 -16.73 0.03 12.83
N PHE A 206 -17.77 0.28 12.03
CA PHE A 206 -18.90 -0.63 11.82
C PHE A 206 -18.62 -1.55 10.62
N ASP A 207 -17.41 -2.11 10.62
CA ASP A 207 -16.94 -3.14 9.70
C ASP A 207 -16.29 -4.27 10.51
N THR A 208 -16.72 -5.50 10.26
CA THR A 208 -16.28 -6.66 11.04
C THR A 208 -14.78 -6.91 10.93
N ALA A 209 -14.15 -6.67 9.77
CA ALA A 209 -12.72 -6.91 9.61
C ALA A 209 -11.90 -5.88 10.38
N VAL A 210 -12.34 -4.63 10.43
CA VAL A 210 -11.74 -3.58 11.27
C VAL A 210 -11.87 -3.92 12.76
N LEU A 211 -13.04 -4.39 13.20
CA LEU A 211 -13.23 -4.81 14.60
C LEU A 211 -12.34 -6.00 14.97
N ILE A 212 -12.23 -7.01 14.10
CA ILE A 212 -11.34 -8.16 14.31
C ILE A 212 -9.88 -7.68 14.42
N GLU A 213 -9.44 -6.78 13.54
CA GLU A 213 -8.07 -6.24 13.59
C GLU A 213 -7.79 -5.57 14.94
N ILE A 214 -8.70 -4.70 15.41
CA ILE A 214 -8.54 -4.01 16.70
C ILE A 214 -8.58 -4.99 17.89
N ILE A 215 -9.48 -5.96 17.88
CA ILE A 215 -9.65 -6.92 18.99
C ILE A 215 -8.51 -7.93 19.03
N SER A 216 -8.16 -8.53 17.89
CA SER A 216 -7.20 -9.64 17.84
C SER A 216 -5.75 -9.17 17.75
N HIS A 217 -5.47 -8.10 17.02
CA HIS A 217 -4.09 -7.61 16.83
C HIS A 217 -3.79 -6.37 17.65
N GLY A 218 -4.77 -5.45 17.77
CA GLY A 218 -4.63 -4.24 18.56
C GLY A 218 -4.52 -4.50 20.06
N ALA A 219 -5.56 -5.09 20.67
CA ALA A 219 -5.61 -5.35 22.11
C ALA A 219 -4.60 -6.41 22.59
N ALA A 220 -4.17 -7.32 21.71
CA ALA A 220 -3.09 -8.28 22.00
C ALA A 220 -1.69 -7.76 21.63
N SER A 221 -1.55 -6.50 21.21
CA SER A 221 -0.28 -5.97 20.73
C SER A 221 0.80 -5.95 21.81
N LEU A 222 2.02 -6.32 21.42
CA LEU A 222 3.21 -6.18 22.27
C LEU A 222 3.63 -4.71 22.45
N GLU A 223 3.25 -3.84 21.51
CA GLU A 223 3.47 -2.40 21.61
C GLU A 223 2.40 -1.78 22.52
N LYS A 224 2.82 -1.33 23.70
CA LYS A 224 1.93 -0.87 24.78
C LYS A 224 1.03 0.28 24.37
N LYS A 225 1.50 1.19 23.50
CA LYS A 225 0.65 2.28 22.99
C LYS A 225 -0.48 1.77 22.10
N ILE A 226 -0.19 0.80 21.22
CA ILE A 226 -1.22 0.21 20.34
C ILE A 226 -2.25 -0.56 21.17
N GLN A 227 -1.78 -1.33 22.16
CA GLN A 227 -2.65 -2.02 23.12
C GLN A 227 -3.58 -1.02 23.82
N LEU A 228 -3.02 0.04 24.41
CA LEU A 228 -3.79 1.08 25.10
C LEU A 228 -4.83 1.73 24.18
N TYR A 229 -4.44 2.19 22.99
CA TYR A 229 -5.35 2.80 22.02
C TYR A 229 -6.50 1.86 21.65
N SER A 230 -6.21 0.57 21.46
CA SER A 230 -7.21 -0.43 21.09
C SER A 230 -8.19 -0.69 22.23
N GLU A 231 -7.69 -0.88 23.45
CA GLU A 231 -8.53 -1.07 24.64
C GLU A 231 -9.43 0.14 24.88
N GLU A 232 -8.89 1.36 24.80
CA GLU A 232 -9.67 2.58 24.97
C GLU A 232 -10.73 2.73 23.87
N MET A 233 -10.38 2.50 22.60
CA MET A 233 -11.36 2.51 21.49
C MET A 233 -12.51 1.52 21.75
N LEU A 234 -12.20 0.29 22.14
CA LEU A 234 -13.20 -0.74 22.42
C LEU A 234 -14.09 -0.33 23.60
N ILE A 235 -13.52 0.20 24.68
CA ILE A 235 -14.30 0.69 25.83
C ILE A 235 -15.28 1.80 25.41
N HIS A 236 -14.84 2.75 24.59
CA HIS A 236 -15.71 3.84 24.12
C HIS A 236 -16.81 3.33 23.20
N LEU A 237 -16.50 2.40 22.29
CA LEU A 237 -17.49 1.76 21.42
C LEU A 237 -18.53 0.97 22.22
N LEU A 238 -18.10 0.17 23.21
CA LEU A 238 -19.00 -0.59 24.08
C LEU A 238 -19.90 0.30 24.94
N LYS A 239 -19.40 1.47 25.38
CA LYS A 239 -20.23 2.49 26.06
C LYS A 239 -21.21 3.19 25.11
N GLY A 240 -21.09 2.97 23.80
CA GLY A 240 -21.92 3.53 22.74
C GLY A 240 -23.42 3.30 22.94
N LYS A 241 -23.86 2.26 23.67
CA LYS A 241 -25.28 2.02 23.98
C LYS A 241 -26.00 3.25 24.56
N PHE A 242 -25.30 4.07 25.34
CA PHE A 242 -25.88 5.26 25.97
C PHE A 242 -25.70 6.54 25.14
N LEU A 243 -24.85 6.50 24.10
CA LEU A 243 -24.41 7.67 23.35
C LEU A 243 -24.91 7.66 21.90
N LEU A 244 -25.14 6.48 21.34
CA LEU A 244 -25.50 6.27 19.95
C LEU A 244 -27.02 6.11 19.81
N PRO A 245 -27.62 6.68 18.75
CA PRO A 245 -28.99 6.34 18.36
C PRO A 245 -29.15 4.83 18.15
N GLU A 246 -30.30 4.28 18.56
CA GLU A 246 -30.65 2.86 18.46
C GLU A 246 -30.30 2.19 17.11
N PRO A 247 -30.58 2.78 15.92
CA PRO A 247 -30.23 2.14 14.65
C PRO A 247 -28.71 2.02 14.42
N ILE A 248 -27.93 3.01 14.87
CA ILE A 248 -26.46 2.99 14.76
C ILE A 248 -25.89 1.98 15.74
N TRP A 249 -26.43 1.95 16.96
CA TRP A 249 -26.08 0.96 17.97
C TRP A 249 -26.33 -0.48 17.50
N ARG A 250 -27.49 -0.74 16.88
CA ARG A 250 -27.81 -2.05 16.31
C ARG A 250 -26.82 -2.47 15.23
N ARG A 251 -26.48 -1.56 14.31
CA ARG A 251 -25.52 -1.84 13.24
C ARG A 251 -24.13 -2.17 13.80
N PHE A 252 -23.67 -1.43 14.81
CA PHE A 252 -22.43 -1.77 15.50
C PHE A 252 -22.46 -3.20 16.06
N LEU A 253 -23.56 -3.57 16.73
CA LEU A 253 -23.72 -4.92 17.28
C LEU A 253 -23.71 -6.00 16.20
N GLU A 254 -24.40 -5.78 15.08
CA GLU A 254 -24.39 -6.70 13.94
C GLU A 254 -22.97 -6.96 13.42
N CYS A 255 -22.15 -5.91 13.32
CA CYS A 255 -20.75 -6.02 12.92
C CYS A 255 -19.86 -6.65 13.99
N LEU A 256 -20.21 -6.48 15.28
CA LEU A 256 -19.48 -7.03 16.41
C LEU A 256 -19.75 -8.52 16.61
N ILE A 257 -20.95 -9.01 16.29
CA ILE A 257 -21.37 -10.41 16.50
C ILE A 257 -20.31 -11.43 16.02
N PRO A 258 -19.76 -11.34 14.80
CA PRO A 258 -18.74 -12.27 14.33
C PRO A 258 -17.41 -12.19 15.10
N ALA A 259 -17.11 -11.04 15.73
CA ALA A 259 -15.90 -10.80 16.51
C ALA A 259 -16.10 -11.03 18.03
N LEU A 260 -17.33 -11.33 18.47
CA LEU A 260 -17.67 -11.53 19.88
C LEU A 260 -16.80 -12.58 20.58
N PRO A 261 -16.51 -13.77 20.00
CA PRO A 261 -15.66 -14.76 20.66
C PRO A 261 -14.24 -14.26 20.93
N LEU A 262 -13.73 -13.37 20.08
CA LEU A 262 -12.40 -12.78 20.23
C LEU A 262 -12.41 -11.71 21.33
N LEU A 263 -13.51 -10.95 21.43
CA LEU A 263 -13.70 -9.95 22.48
C LEU A 263 -13.82 -10.61 23.86
N GLN A 264 -14.46 -11.80 23.95
CA GLN A 264 -14.60 -12.57 25.19
C GLN A 264 -13.28 -12.90 25.86
N CYS A 265 -12.21 -13.09 25.09
CA CYS A 265 -10.89 -13.39 25.64
C CYS A 265 -10.36 -12.30 26.59
N TYR A 266 -10.97 -11.11 26.56
CA TYR A 266 -10.60 -9.97 27.41
C TYR A 266 -11.58 -9.72 28.57
N ALA A 267 -12.55 -10.61 28.84
CA ALA A 267 -13.58 -10.46 29.87
C ALA A 267 -13.04 -10.67 31.31
N ASP A 268 -12.00 -9.94 31.69
CA ASP A 268 -11.39 -9.95 33.02
C ASP A 268 -11.84 -8.73 33.85
N GLN A 269 -12.48 -8.97 34.99
CA GLN A 269 -12.98 -7.92 35.90
C GLN A 269 -11.86 -7.04 36.51
N THR A 270 -10.61 -7.50 36.51
CA THR A 270 -9.47 -6.70 36.99
C THR A 270 -9.12 -5.57 36.00
N THR A 271 -9.41 -5.75 34.71
CA THR A 271 -9.08 -4.80 33.65
C THR A 271 -10.24 -3.85 33.34
N SER A 272 -9.92 -2.66 32.84
CA SER A 272 -10.93 -1.67 32.44
C SER A 272 -11.76 -2.14 31.24
N LEU A 273 -11.13 -2.80 30.26
CA LEU A 273 -11.79 -3.38 29.10
C LEU A 273 -12.71 -4.53 29.51
N GLY A 274 -12.22 -5.47 30.32
CA GLY A 274 -13.01 -6.61 30.76
C GLY A 274 -14.23 -6.22 31.59
N ARG A 275 -14.12 -5.22 32.48
CA ARG A 275 -15.31 -4.65 33.16
C ARG A 275 -16.32 -4.04 32.18
N ALA A 276 -15.86 -3.38 31.11
CA ALA A 276 -16.75 -2.82 30.10
C ALA A 276 -17.47 -3.93 29.31
N ILE A 277 -16.77 -5.02 29.00
CA ILE A 277 -17.33 -6.21 28.36
C ILE A 277 -18.38 -6.86 29.26
N VAL A 278 -18.05 -7.17 30.53
CA VAL A 278 -19.00 -7.80 31.46
C VAL A 278 -20.26 -6.94 31.61
N LYS A 279 -20.10 -5.62 31.77
CA LYS A 279 -21.22 -4.70 31.98
C LYS A 279 -22.21 -4.67 30.81
N ILE A 280 -21.76 -4.87 29.57
CA ILE A 280 -22.65 -4.79 28.40
C ILE A 280 -23.46 -6.07 28.18
N PHE A 281 -22.98 -7.18 28.73
CA PHE A 281 -23.62 -8.50 28.64
C PHE A 281 -24.33 -8.93 29.92
N ASP A 282 -24.19 -8.20 31.04
CA ASP A 282 -24.86 -8.49 32.30
C ASP A 282 -26.41 -8.33 32.20
N PRO A 283 -27.18 -9.43 32.34
CA PRO A 283 -28.65 -9.40 32.29
C PRO A 283 -29.29 -8.67 33.49
N GLY A 284 -28.59 -8.49 34.61
CA GLY A 284 -29.12 -7.91 35.85
C GLY A 284 -29.26 -6.38 35.84
N THR A 285 -28.68 -5.69 34.86
CA THR A 285 -28.62 -4.21 34.86
C THR A 285 -29.76 -3.51 34.12
N GLY A 286 -30.72 -4.23 33.51
CA GLY A 286 -31.70 -3.60 32.59
C GLY A 286 -31.03 -2.97 31.35
N HIS A 287 -29.74 -3.22 31.17
CA HIS A 287 -28.84 -2.65 30.17
C HIS A 287 -28.19 -3.73 29.30
N SER A 288 -28.66 -4.97 29.36
CA SER A 288 -28.17 -6.06 28.51
C SER A 288 -28.47 -5.79 27.04
N ILE A 289 -27.53 -6.15 26.16
CA ILE A 289 -27.80 -6.19 24.72
C ILE A 289 -28.79 -7.32 24.46
N HIS A 290 -29.91 -7.00 23.80
CA HIS A 290 -30.75 -8.03 23.18
C HIS A 290 -30.01 -8.58 21.97
N LEU A 291 -29.13 -9.55 22.20
CA LEU A 291 -28.48 -10.30 21.14
C LEU A 291 -29.58 -10.98 20.29
N PRO A 292 -29.50 -10.94 18.94
CA PRO A 292 -30.55 -11.42 18.06
C PRO A 292 -30.86 -12.91 18.23
N SER A 293 -29.88 -13.72 18.65
CA SER A 293 -30.01 -15.17 18.81
C SER A 293 -29.90 -15.61 20.27
N SER A 294 -30.81 -16.51 20.67
CA SER A 294 -30.82 -17.17 21.98
C SER A 294 -29.60 -18.08 22.19
N GLU A 295 -29.02 -18.59 21.11
CA GLU A 295 -27.82 -19.44 21.14
C GLU A 295 -26.59 -18.66 21.54
N VAL A 296 -26.33 -17.49 20.91
CA VAL A 296 -25.22 -16.63 21.30
C VAL A 296 -25.38 -16.25 22.77
N ARG A 297 -26.59 -15.86 23.21
CA ARG A 297 -26.84 -15.56 24.63
C ARG A 297 -26.53 -16.71 25.58
N LYS A 298 -26.83 -17.97 25.20
CA LYS A 298 -26.49 -19.15 26.00
C LYS A 298 -24.98 -19.38 26.05
N THR A 299 -24.30 -19.34 24.91
CA THR A 299 -22.83 -19.46 24.85
C THR A 299 -22.12 -18.40 25.70
N TRP A 300 -22.69 -17.21 25.84
CA TRP A 300 -22.18 -16.15 26.71
C TRP A 300 -22.39 -16.41 28.21
N LEU A 301 -23.53 -16.98 28.61
CA LEU A 301 -23.84 -17.28 30.02
C LEU A 301 -23.11 -18.52 30.52
N ASP A 302 -23.00 -19.56 29.68
CA ASP A 302 -22.36 -20.85 30.03
C ASP A 302 -20.85 -20.72 30.30
N ILE A 303 -20.21 -19.62 29.90
CA ILE A 303 -18.76 -19.35 30.08
C ILE A 303 -18.49 -18.44 31.29
N MET A 304 -19.51 -17.74 31.80
CA MET A 304 -19.40 -16.84 32.94
C MET A 304 -19.73 -17.48 34.29
N GLU A 305 -20.30 -18.68 34.30
CA GLU A 305 -20.41 -19.57 35.47
C GLU A 305 -19.16 -20.45 35.63
#